data_AF-A0A8T5UGJ8-F1
#
_entry.id   AF-A0A8T5UGJ8-F1
#
_cell.length_a   1.000
_cell.length_b   1.000
_cell.length_c   1.000
_cell.angle_alpha   90.00
_cell.angle_beta   90.00
_cell.angle_gamma   90.00
#
_symmetry.space_group_name_H-M   'P 1'
#
loop_
_entity.id
_entity.type
_entity.pdbx_description
1 polymer ?
#
loop_
_entity_poly.entity_id
_entity_poly.type
_entity_poly.pdbx_seq_one_letter_code
_entity_poly.pdbx_strand_id
1 'polypeptide(L)'
;MKSKQKKITILFIGLFIALNLNNTLFFNDSVQNELNIPKESAGYSELFIHVDGSDPNNWTWTAGNYSWCYFDNGYYIIENVTINANSSPTGSGILINNSLDVYFIIRNCTVYNAGSDIYDAGIRLQNTCNGTIIDNTCTNNGNNGITLYSSSNNNTLSGNTANNNTLHGIYLYNNCDFNNIINNKANDNTDQGIYLETGCDSNNITDNIINDNNLHGIYLDYNCDFNNIINNTANYNTGHGIFLSNSDYSNITDNTINGNIQSGIYLLGFD
;
A
#
# COMPACT_ATOMS: atom_id res chain seq x y z
N MET A 1 13.56 11.70 79.61
CA MET A 1 14.49 10.54 79.72
C MET A 1 13.87 9.35 79.00
N LYS A 2 14.71 8.60 78.26
CA LYS A 2 14.38 7.63 77.20
C LYS A 2 13.46 6.47 77.64
N SER A 3 12.57 6.04 76.75
CA SER A 3 12.14 4.63 76.67
C SER A 3 11.90 4.27 75.19
N LYS A 4 12.73 3.36 74.68
CA LYS A 4 12.77 2.89 73.29
C LYS A 4 11.65 1.88 73.03
N GLN A 5 11.06 1.98 71.84
CA GLN A 5 10.14 1.02 71.22
C GLN A 5 10.67 -0.42 71.24
N LYS A 6 9.76 -1.38 71.44
CA LYS A 6 9.85 -2.71 70.82
C LYS A 6 8.79 -2.77 69.71
N LYS A 7 9.24 -2.86 68.46
CA LYS A 7 8.41 -3.20 67.30
C LYS A 7 8.13 -4.71 67.34
N ILE A 8 6.86 -5.08 67.28
CA ILE A 8 6.42 -6.46 67.01
C ILE A 8 6.05 -6.50 65.52
N THR A 9 6.81 -7.27 64.76
CA THR A 9 6.53 -7.55 63.35
C THR A 9 5.57 -8.75 63.30
N ILE A 10 4.33 -8.53 62.86
CA ILE A 10 3.37 -9.60 62.59
C ILE A 10 3.48 -9.96 61.10
N LEU A 11 3.86 -11.21 60.85
CA LEU A 11 3.97 -11.82 59.53
C LEU A 11 2.57 -12.30 59.11
N PHE A 12 1.96 -11.68 58.09
CA PHE A 12 0.75 -12.20 57.46
C PHE A 12 1.13 -13.10 56.28
N ILE A 13 0.90 -14.40 56.45
CA ILE A 13 0.93 -15.40 55.39
C ILE A 13 -0.40 -15.25 54.62
N GLY A 14 -0.34 -14.61 53.46
CA GLY A 14 -1.47 -14.52 52.53
C GLY A 14 -1.52 -15.74 51.62
N LEU A 15 -2.53 -16.58 51.81
CA LEU A 15 -2.85 -17.73 50.97
C LEU A 15 -3.32 -17.22 49.59
N PHE A 16 -2.54 -17.47 48.53
CA PHE A 16 -2.94 -17.19 47.15
C PHE A 16 -3.91 -18.28 46.68
N ILE A 17 -5.18 -17.92 46.47
CA ILE A 17 -6.13 -18.73 45.71
C ILE A 17 -5.96 -18.36 44.24
N ALA A 18 -5.41 -19.28 43.45
CA ALA A 18 -5.33 -19.16 42.00
C ALA A 18 -6.73 -19.43 41.40
N LEU A 19 -7.38 -18.39 40.91
CA LEU A 19 -8.53 -18.52 40.01
C LEU A 19 -8.00 -18.64 38.58
N ASN A 20 -7.97 -19.86 38.06
CA ASN A 20 -7.83 -20.15 36.63
C ASN A 20 -9.12 -19.71 35.93
N LEU A 21 -9.12 -18.51 35.35
CA LEU A 21 -10.10 -18.12 34.34
C LEU A 21 -9.49 -18.40 32.97
N ASN A 22 -9.81 -19.59 32.44
CA ASN A 22 -9.75 -19.88 31.01
C ASN A 22 -10.77 -18.99 30.30
N ASN A 23 -10.40 -17.74 30.01
CA ASN A 23 -11.09 -16.93 29.01
C ASN A 23 -10.43 -17.20 27.65
N THR A 24 -10.74 -18.36 27.08
CA THR A 24 -10.85 -18.49 25.64
C THR A 24 -11.98 -17.58 25.20
N LEU A 25 -11.64 -16.33 24.85
CA LEU A 25 -12.52 -15.49 24.05
C LEU A 25 -12.56 -16.15 22.67
N PHE A 26 -13.60 -16.95 22.44
CA PHE A 26 -14.07 -17.28 21.11
C PHE A 26 -14.46 -15.95 20.46
N PHE A 27 -13.56 -15.38 19.66
CA PHE A 27 -14.01 -14.47 18.62
C PHE A 27 -14.77 -15.31 17.61
N ASN A 28 -16.06 -15.01 17.53
CA ASN A 28 -17.00 -15.66 16.64
C ASN A 28 -16.62 -15.28 15.20
N ASP A 29 -16.14 -16.26 14.42
CA ASP A 29 -15.84 -16.18 12.98
C ASP A 29 -17.11 -16.02 12.11
N SER A 30 -18.01 -15.12 12.51
CA SER A 30 -19.30 -14.92 11.83
C SER A 30 -19.57 -13.47 11.46
N VAL A 31 -18.52 -12.75 11.02
CA VAL A 31 -18.64 -11.57 10.14
C VAL A 31 -17.75 -11.80 8.90
N GLN A 32 -17.94 -12.96 8.27
CA GLN A 32 -17.52 -13.22 6.88
C GLN A 32 -18.78 -13.01 6.04
N ASN A 33 -19.03 -11.76 5.65
CA ASN A 33 -19.90 -11.27 4.58
C ASN A 33 -20.28 -9.79 4.83
N GLU A 34 -19.32 -8.95 5.19
CA GLU A 34 -19.42 -7.59 4.68
C GLU A 34 -19.15 -7.70 3.19
N LEU A 35 -20.16 -7.45 2.37
CA LEU A 35 -19.98 -7.10 0.97
C LEU A 35 -18.76 -6.17 0.88
N ASN A 36 -17.85 -6.42 -0.06
CA ASN A 36 -16.70 -5.57 -0.42
C ASN A 36 -17.17 -4.15 -0.82
N ILE A 37 -17.76 -3.40 0.10
CA ILE A 37 -18.13 -2.01 -0.04
C ILE A 37 -16.88 -1.26 0.42
N PRO A 38 -16.16 -0.59 -0.49
CA PRO A 38 -15.02 0.23 -0.13
C PRO A 38 -15.42 1.19 0.99
N LYS A 39 -14.59 1.36 2.02
CA LYS A 39 -14.83 2.38 3.07
C LYS A 39 -15.14 3.70 2.39
N GLU A 40 -16.38 4.19 2.41
CA GLU A 40 -16.65 5.55 1.92
C GLU A 40 -15.82 6.51 2.79
N SER A 41 -14.94 7.26 2.16
CA SER A 41 -14.29 8.36 2.85
C SER A 41 -15.39 9.38 3.17
N ALA A 42 -15.53 9.72 4.45
CA ALA A 42 -16.73 10.38 4.99
C ALA A 42 -16.90 11.86 4.57
N GLY A 43 -16.25 12.34 3.50
CA GLY A 43 -16.12 13.77 3.16
C GLY A 43 -16.72 14.16 1.81
N TYR A 44 -16.18 13.64 0.70
CA TYR A 44 -16.43 14.15 -0.65
C TYR A 44 -16.65 13.02 -1.66
N SER A 45 -17.24 13.34 -2.81
CA SER A 45 -17.41 12.39 -3.91
C SER A 45 -17.09 13.05 -5.24
N GLU A 46 -16.31 12.35 -6.07
CA GLU A 46 -15.94 12.79 -7.41
C GLU A 46 -16.03 11.61 -8.40
N LEU A 47 -16.11 11.91 -9.70
CA LEU A 47 -16.02 10.87 -10.74
C LEU A 47 -14.58 10.53 -11.10
N PHE A 48 -13.69 11.51 -10.98
CA PHE A 48 -12.26 11.39 -11.15
C PHE A 48 -11.57 12.65 -10.61
N ILE A 49 -10.27 12.56 -10.38
CA ILE A 49 -9.39 13.70 -10.11
C ILE A 49 -8.25 13.62 -11.12
N HIS A 50 -7.96 14.73 -11.80
CA HIS A 50 -6.81 14.83 -12.68
C HIS A 50 -6.07 16.13 -12.42
N VAL A 51 -4.80 16.02 -12.01
CA VAL A 51 -3.88 17.15 -11.88
C VAL A 51 -2.67 16.91 -12.78
N ASP A 52 -2.46 17.85 -13.71
CA ASP A 52 -1.35 17.87 -14.66
C ASP A 52 -0.42 19.04 -14.35
N GLY A 53 0.79 18.73 -13.86
CA GLY A 53 1.81 19.69 -13.50
C GLY A 53 2.51 20.37 -14.69
N SER A 54 2.19 19.99 -15.93
CA SER A 54 2.64 20.76 -17.11
C SER A 54 1.99 22.15 -17.18
N ASP A 55 0.81 22.33 -16.58
CA ASP A 55 0.27 23.65 -16.25
C ASP A 55 0.67 24.03 -14.81
N PRO A 56 1.55 25.03 -14.62
CA PRO A 56 2.05 25.41 -13.30
C PRO A 56 0.95 25.92 -12.36
N ASN A 57 -0.22 26.29 -12.89
CA ASN A 57 -1.35 26.72 -12.07
C ASN A 57 -2.29 25.59 -11.69
N ASN A 58 -2.14 24.38 -12.24
CA ASN A 58 -3.16 23.33 -12.09
C ASN A 58 -3.36 22.90 -10.62
N TRP A 59 -2.27 22.74 -9.87
CA TRP A 59 -2.33 22.47 -8.44
C TRP A 59 -3.01 23.60 -7.66
N THR A 60 -2.57 24.84 -7.87
CA THR A 60 -3.16 26.03 -7.21
C THR A 60 -4.63 26.20 -7.58
N TRP A 61 -4.98 25.96 -8.83
CA TRP A 61 -6.34 26.04 -9.34
C TRP A 61 -7.22 24.96 -8.71
N THR A 62 -6.74 23.71 -8.66
CA THR A 62 -7.47 22.60 -8.03
C THR A 62 -7.71 22.90 -6.55
N ALA A 63 -6.67 23.33 -5.83
CA ALA A 63 -6.77 23.70 -4.41
C ALA A 63 -7.66 24.94 -4.16
N GLY A 64 -7.80 25.83 -5.14
CA GLY A 64 -8.66 27.01 -5.05
C GLY A 64 -10.14 26.73 -5.39
N ASN A 65 -10.44 25.64 -6.09
CA ASN A 65 -11.78 25.34 -6.58
C ASN A 65 -12.47 24.17 -5.86
N TYR A 66 -11.70 23.26 -5.25
CA TYR A 66 -12.26 22.06 -4.63
C TYR A 66 -11.93 22.00 -3.14
N SER A 67 -12.94 21.82 -2.29
CA SER A 67 -12.75 21.77 -0.83
C SER A 67 -11.99 20.53 -0.32
N TRP A 68 -11.89 19.49 -1.15
CA TRP A 68 -11.09 18.29 -0.86
C TRP A 68 -9.62 18.44 -1.23
N CYS A 69 -9.23 19.52 -1.90
CA CYS A 69 -7.85 19.83 -2.24
C CYS A 69 -7.44 21.15 -1.59
N TYR A 70 -6.32 21.20 -0.88
CA TYR A 70 -5.84 22.45 -0.30
C TYR A 70 -4.32 22.44 -0.13
N PHE A 71 -3.73 23.62 -0.05
CA PHE A 71 -2.30 23.78 0.24
C PHE A 71 -2.11 24.03 1.74
N ASP A 72 -1.32 23.18 2.40
CA ASP A 72 -0.98 23.33 3.81
C ASP A 72 0.46 22.86 4.08
N ASN A 73 1.18 23.63 4.90
CA ASN A 73 2.54 23.31 5.35
C ASN A 73 3.54 22.91 4.24
N GLY A 74 3.41 23.47 3.03
CA GLY A 74 4.31 23.18 1.91
C GLY A 74 3.85 22.04 0.99
N TYR A 75 2.69 21.44 1.26
CA TYR A 75 2.15 20.33 0.50
C TYR A 75 0.79 20.70 -0.10
N TYR A 76 0.51 20.21 -1.30
CA TYR A 76 -0.87 20.06 -1.76
C TYR A 76 -1.46 18.78 -1.19
N ILE A 77 -2.66 18.85 -0.64
CA ILE A 77 -3.31 17.72 0.05
C ILE A 77 -4.63 17.44 -0.66
N ILE A 78 -4.78 16.23 -1.17
CA ILE A 78 -6.04 15.64 -1.65
C ILE A 78 -6.49 14.66 -0.58
N GLU A 79 -7.68 14.86 0.00
CA GLU A 79 -8.14 13.98 1.06
C GLU A 79 -9.65 13.77 1.15
N ASN A 80 -10.02 12.64 1.74
CA ASN A 80 -11.41 12.32 2.10
C ASN A 80 -12.36 12.24 0.88
N VAL A 81 -11.87 11.79 -0.29
CA VAL A 81 -12.68 11.69 -1.52
C VAL A 81 -13.02 10.24 -1.85
N THR A 82 -14.28 9.97 -2.15
CA THR A 82 -14.74 8.68 -2.69
C THR A 82 -14.96 8.81 -4.19
N ILE A 83 -14.35 7.94 -4.98
CA ILE A 83 -14.33 8.00 -6.44
C ILE A 83 -14.80 6.68 -7.03
N ASN A 84 -15.93 6.76 -7.74
CA ASN A 84 -16.38 5.68 -8.62
C ASN A 84 -15.92 6.00 -10.05
N ALA A 85 -14.80 5.42 -10.45
CA ALA A 85 -14.07 5.80 -11.66
C ALA A 85 -14.61 5.14 -12.94
N ASN A 86 -15.81 4.52 -12.90
CA ASN A 86 -16.41 3.82 -14.05
C ASN A 86 -16.61 4.71 -15.30
N SER A 87 -16.62 6.03 -15.13
CA SER A 87 -16.73 7.01 -16.22
C SER A 87 -15.57 8.00 -16.25
N SER A 88 -14.45 7.64 -15.61
CA SER A 88 -13.25 8.50 -15.63
C SER A 88 -12.73 8.63 -17.07
N PRO A 89 -12.57 9.86 -17.60
CA PRO A 89 -12.04 10.06 -18.94
C PRO A 89 -10.55 9.73 -19.04
N THR A 90 -9.85 9.63 -17.90
CA THR A 90 -8.44 9.24 -17.85
C THR A 90 -8.24 7.74 -17.66
N GLY A 91 -9.33 6.99 -17.49
CA GLY A 91 -9.34 5.60 -17.05
C GLY A 91 -8.97 5.39 -15.58
N SER A 92 -8.29 6.35 -14.94
CA SER A 92 -7.86 6.29 -13.55
C SER A 92 -8.77 7.11 -12.63
N GLY A 93 -8.91 6.74 -11.36
CA GLY A 93 -9.73 7.51 -10.42
C GLY A 93 -9.04 8.80 -9.96
N ILE A 94 -7.78 8.71 -9.58
CA ILE A 94 -6.91 9.87 -9.32
C ILE A 94 -5.69 9.76 -10.23
N LEU A 95 -5.51 10.73 -11.11
CA LEU A 95 -4.33 10.86 -11.96
C LEU A 95 -3.55 12.12 -11.56
N ILE A 96 -2.30 11.93 -11.15
CA ILE A 96 -1.33 13.01 -11.04
C ILE A 96 -0.26 12.78 -12.11
N ASN A 97 -0.07 13.73 -13.02
CA ASN A 97 0.96 13.64 -14.04
C ASN A 97 1.83 14.88 -14.15
N ASN A 98 3.08 14.70 -14.59
CA ASN A 98 4.06 15.77 -14.84
C ASN A 98 4.34 16.65 -13.62
N SER A 99 4.30 16.07 -12.41
CA SER A 99 4.44 16.80 -11.15
C SER A 99 5.78 16.48 -10.49
N LEU A 100 6.88 16.93 -11.09
CA LEU A 100 8.24 16.58 -10.65
C LEU A 100 8.73 17.38 -9.44
N ASP A 101 8.33 18.66 -9.34
CA ASP A 101 8.86 19.60 -8.35
C ASP A 101 7.82 20.04 -7.30
N VAL A 102 6.72 19.30 -7.18
CA VAL A 102 5.62 19.60 -6.26
C VAL A 102 5.50 18.49 -5.23
N TYR A 103 5.46 18.89 -3.95
CA TYR A 103 5.17 17.98 -2.85
C TYR A 103 3.67 17.88 -2.65
N PHE A 104 3.14 16.66 -2.60
CA PHE A 104 1.73 16.44 -2.41
C PHE A 104 1.43 15.20 -1.57
N ILE A 105 0.24 15.19 -0.98
CA ILE A 105 -0.29 14.09 -0.17
C ILE A 105 -1.64 13.71 -0.75
N ILE A 106 -1.84 12.41 -1.01
CA ILE A 106 -3.16 11.83 -1.27
C ILE A 106 -3.48 10.93 -0.09
N ARG A 107 -4.53 11.23 0.67
CA ARG A 107 -4.86 10.44 1.86
C ARG A 107 -6.34 10.21 2.10
N ASN A 108 -6.65 9.08 2.74
CA ASN A 108 -8.03 8.71 3.08
C ASN A 108 -9.00 8.82 1.88
N CYS A 109 -8.52 8.48 0.68
CA CYS A 109 -9.35 8.42 -0.51
C CYS A 109 -9.73 6.98 -0.80
N THR A 110 -10.91 6.81 -1.39
CA THR A 110 -11.46 5.51 -1.73
C THR A 110 -11.79 5.49 -3.21
N VAL A 111 -11.15 4.59 -3.95
CA VAL A 111 -11.25 4.53 -5.41
C VAL A 111 -11.55 3.11 -5.88
N TYR A 112 -12.57 2.98 -6.72
CA TYR A 112 -13.02 1.71 -7.27
C TYR A 112 -13.57 1.89 -8.69
N ASN A 113 -13.69 0.79 -9.44
CA ASN A 113 -14.11 0.77 -10.85
C ASN A 113 -13.23 1.60 -11.81
N ALA A 114 -11.97 1.91 -11.46
CA ALA A 114 -11.01 2.46 -12.41
C ALA A 114 -10.45 1.35 -13.32
N GLY A 115 -9.88 1.69 -14.47
CA GLY A 115 -9.20 0.75 -15.35
C GLY A 115 -9.85 0.63 -16.72
N SER A 116 -9.29 1.33 -17.73
CA SER A 116 -9.63 1.14 -19.14
C SER A 116 -8.46 0.52 -19.94
N ASP A 117 -7.23 0.90 -19.60
CA ASP A 117 -5.98 0.37 -20.15
C ASP A 117 -5.04 -0.17 -19.06
N ILE A 118 -4.07 -1.02 -19.43
CA ILE A 118 -3.22 -1.78 -18.50
C ILE A 118 -2.46 -0.96 -17.45
N TYR A 119 -2.26 0.34 -17.68
CA TYR A 119 -1.56 1.24 -16.75
C TYR A 119 -2.51 2.07 -15.88
N ASP A 120 -3.81 2.02 -16.15
CA ASP A 120 -4.81 2.74 -15.37
C ASP A 120 -4.97 2.09 -13.99
N ALA A 121 -5.34 2.92 -13.02
CA ALA A 121 -5.42 2.50 -11.63
C ALA A 121 -6.45 3.30 -10.84
N GLY A 122 -6.74 2.84 -9.63
CA GLY A 122 -7.41 3.68 -8.63
C GLY A 122 -6.63 4.99 -8.45
N ILE A 123 -5.33 4.90 -8.15
CA ILE A 123 -4.41 6.05 -8.11
C ILE A 123 -3.27 5.81 -9.08
N ARG A 124 -3.06 6.74 -10.03
CA ARG A 124 -1.93 6.70 -10.97
C ARG A 124 -1.06 7.95 -10.82
N LEU A 125 0.24 7.73 -10.58
CA LEU A 125 1.29 8.73 -10.70
C LEU A 125 2.05 8.50 -12.00
N GLN A 126 2.18 9.54 -12.81
CA GLN A 126 2.89 9.48 -14.10
C GLN A 126 3.90 10.60 -14.21
N ASN A 127 5.19 10.30 -14.44
CA ASN A 127 6.24 11.32 -14.52
C ASN A 127 6.16 12.30 -13.34
N THR A 128 6.12 11.76 -12.12
CA THR A 128 5.77 12.49 -10.90
C THR A 128 6.65 12.08 -9.73
N CYS A 129 7.14 13.05 -8.97
CA CYS A 129 8.00 12.82 -7.82
C CYS A 129 7.42 13.44 -6.54
N ASN A 130 7.98 13.07 -5.39
CA ASN A 130 7.71 13.71 -4.10
C ASN A 130 6.26 13.57 -3.60
N GLY A 131 5.51 12.58 -4.09
CA GLY A 131 4.17 12.26 -3.64
C GLY A 131 4.17 11.35 -2.40
N THR A 132 3.26 11.62 -1.47
CA THR A 132 2.92 10.72 -0.35
C THR A 132 1.50 10.21 -0.51
N ILE A 133 1.35 8.92 -0.76
CA ILE A 133 0.08 8.22 -0.94
C ILE A 133 -0.15 7.40 0.33
N ILE A 134 -1.06 7.83 1.20
CA ILE A 134 -1.22 7.25 2.54
C ILE A 134 -2.66 6.92 2.91
N ASP A 135 -2.89 5.74 3.47
CA ASP A 135 -4.19 5.31 4.00
C ASP A 135 -5.35 5.39 2.96
N ASN A 136 -5.05 5.13 1.68
CA ASN A 136 -6.06 5.08 0.63
C ASN A 136 -6.57 3.65 0.42
N THR A 137 -7.81 3.52 -0.05
CA THR A 137 -8.43 2.24 -0.43
C THR A 137 -8.65 2.23 -1.93
N CYS A 138 -7.84 1.47 -2.67
CA CYS A 138 -7.92 1.30 -4.13
C CYS A 138 -8.29 -0.15 -4.46
N THR A 139 -9.59 -0.47 -4.42
CA THR A 139 -10.08 -1.85 -4.50
C THR A 139 -11.11 -2.02 -5.60
N ASN A 140 -11.24 -3.23 -6.16
CA ASN A 140 -12.21 -3.53 -7.22
C ASN A 140 -12.03 -2.61 -8.45
N ASN A 141 -10.78 -2.32 -8.81
CA ASN A 141 -10.47 -1.66 -10.06
C ASN A 141 -10.29 -2.72 -11.16
N GLY A 142 -10.79 -2.39 -12.35
CA GLY A 142 -10.70 -3.20 -13.55
C GLY A 142 -9.28 -3.47 -14.05
N ASN A 143 -8.28 -2.72 -13.54
CA ASN A 143 -6.86 -2.98 -13.77
C ASN A 143 -6.09 -2.97 -12.44
N ASN A 144 -5.38 -1.89 -12.10
CA ASN A 144 -4.49 -1.84 -10.94
C ASN A 144 -5.10 -1.08 -9.76
N GLY A 145 -4.63 -1.38 -8.54
CA GLY A 145 -4.93 -0.56 -7.37
C GLY A 145 -4.21 0.79 -7.42
N ILE A 146 -2.88 0.75 -7.40
CA ILE A 146 -2.01 1.93 -7.46
C ILE A 146 -0.91 1.71 -8.51
N THR A 147 -0.72 2.67 -9.42
CA THR A 147 0.32 2.62 -10.46
C THR A 147 1.27 3.80 -10.36
N LEU A 148 2.58 3.53 -10.40
CA LEU A 148 3.64 4.48 -10.67
C LEU A 148 4.18 4.19 -12.06
N TYR A 149 4.17 5.19 -12.93
CA TYR A 149 4.47 5.02 -14.34
C TYR A 149 5.47 6.07 -14.83
N SER A 150 6.44 5.64 -15.64
CA SER A 150 7.34 6.52 -16.41
C SER A 150 8.11 7.51 -15.55
N SER A 151 9.17 7.06 -14.89
CA SER A 151 10.06 7.90 -14.07
C SER A 151 9.36 8.59 -12.90
N SER A 152 8.42 7.88 -12.27
CA SER A 152 7.78 8.35 -11.04
C SER A 152 8.62 7.98 -9.82
N ASN A 153 9.53 8.87 -9.44
CA ASN A 153 10.61 8.58 -8.49
C ASN A 153 10.41 9.27 -7.13
N ASN A 154 11.04 8.75 -6.07
CA ASN A 154 11.03 9.36 -4.73
C ASN A 154 9.62 9.57 -4.15
N ASN A 155 8.69 8.64 -4.42
CA ASN A 155 7.35 8.65 -3.84
C ASN A 155 7.28 7.71 -2.64
N THR A 156 6.32 7.96 -1.74
CA THR A 156 6.03 7.11 -0.59
C THR A 156 4.60 6.60 -0.64
N LEU A 157 4.41 5.29 -0.67
CA LEU A 157 3.13 4.59 -0.60
C LEU A 157 3.07 3.89 0.75
N SER A 158 2.25 4.38 1.68
CA SER A 158 2.19 3.89 3.06
C SER A 158 0.78 3.53 3.50
N GLY A 159 0.57 2.36 4.11
CA GLY A 159 -0.73 2.05 4.74
C GLY A 159 -1.91 1.91 3.79
N ASN A 160 -1.69 1.83 2.48
CA ASN A 160 -2.76 1.74 1.50
C ASN A 160 -3.32 0.32 1.42
N THR A 161 -4.59 0.20 1.04
CA THR A 161 -5.25 -1.08 0.71
C THR A 161 -5.52 -1.14 -0.79
N ALA A 162 -4.80 -2.00 -1.50
CA ALA A 162 -4.86 -2.21 -2.93
C ALA A 162 -5.25 -3.66 -3.27
N ASN A 163 -6.43 -4.08 -2.78
CA ASN A 163 -6.90 -5.47 -2.86
C ASN A 163 -7.96 -5.66 -3.95
N ASN A 164 -8.15 -6.91 -4.39
CA ASN A 164 -9.25 -7.30 -5.29
C ASN A 164 -9.25 -6.51 -6.61
N ASN A 165 -8.08 -6.20 -7.16
CA ASN A 165 -7.96 -5.59 -8.48
C ASN A 165 -7.74 -6.68 -9.56
N THR A 166 -8.21 -6.44 -10.78
CA THR A 166 -8.17 -7.44 -11.87
C THR A 166 -6.77 -7.69 -12.42
N LEU A 167 -5.82 -6.77 -12.20
CA LEU A 167 -4.41 -6.98 -12.49
C LEU A 167 -3.63 -6.94 -11.17
N HIS A 168 -2.91 -5.85 -10.92
CA HIS A 168 -1.97 -5.75 -9.82
C HIS A 168 -2.52 -4.94 -8.65
N GLY A 169 -2.05 -5.24 -7.44
CA GLY A 169 -2.29 -4.36 -6.30
C GLY A 169 -1.53 -3.05 -6.45
N ILE A 170 -0.20 -3.13 -6.47
CA ILE A 170 0.71 -1.99 -6.68
C ILE A 170 1.63 -2.29 -7.85
N TYR A 171 1.71 -1.38 -8.83
CA TYR A 171 2.50 -1.56 -10.04
C TYR A 171 3.45 -0.38 -10.27
N LEU A 172 4.74 -0.68 -10.42
CA LEU A 172 5.78 0.26 -10.81
C LEU A 172 6.28 -0.13 -12.20
N TYR A 173 6.21 0.79 -13.15
CA TYR A 173 6.60 0.54 -14.53
C TYR A 173 7.50 1.63 -15.10
N ASN A 174 8.56 1.21 -15.78
CA ASN A 174 9.42 2.05 -16.61
C ASN A 174 10.18 3.11 -15.79
N ASN A 175 11.29 2.67 -15.19
CA ASN A 175 12.27 3.48 -14.46
C ASN A 175 11.71 4.23 -13.25
N CYS A 176 10.86 3.58 -12.44
CA CYS A 176 10.32 4.15 -11.20
C CYS A 176 11.23 3.80 -10.02
N ASP A 177 12.07 4.74 -9.62
CA ASP A 177 13.19 4.51 -8.72
C ASP A 177 13.03 5.20 -7.36
N PHE A 178 13.73 4.68 -6.35
CA PHE A 178 13.84 5.29 -5.02
C PHE A 178 12.48 5.50 -4.32
N ASN A 179 11.49 4.66 -4.63
CA ASN A 179 10.18 4.71 -3.99
C ASN A 179 10.15 3.86 -2.70
N ASN A 180 9.32 4.28 -1.76
CA ASN A 180 9.07 3.57 -0.52
C ASN A 180 7.66 2.99 -0.52
N ILE A 181 7.53 1.67 -0.54
CA ILE A 181 6.26 0.92 -0.51
C ILE A 181 6.19 0.20 0.83
N ILE A 182 5.52 0.83 1.80
CA ILE A 182 5.60 0.47 3.22
C ILE A 182 4.23 0.15 3.80
N ASN A 183 4.08 -0.93 4.58
CA ASN A 183 2.86 -1.23 5.35
C ASN A 183 1.56 -1.28 4.50
N ASN A 184 1.64 -1.61 3.21
CA ASN A 184 0.46 -1.71 2.36
C ASN A 184 -0.14 -3.13 2.39
N LYS A 185 -1.42 -3.22 2.03
CA LYS A 185 -2.10 -4.47 1.72
C LYS A 185 -2.33 -4.57 0.22
N ALA A 186 -1.86 -5.65 -0.40
CA ALA A 186 -2.03 -5.93 -1.81
C ALA A 186 -2.44 -7.40 -1.99
N ASN A 187 -3.63 -7.73 -1.50
CA ASN A 187 -4.15 -9.09 -1.45
C ASN A 187 -5.23 -9.35 -2.50
N ASP A 188 -5.45 -10.62 -2.81
CA ASP A 188 -6.59 -11.08 -3.61
C ASP A 188 -6.64 -10.44 -5.01
N ASN A 189 -5.50 -10.01 -5.56
CA ASN A 189 -5.43 -9.48 -6.91
C ASN A 189 -5.34 -10.63 -7.93
N THR A 190 -5.92 -10.43 -9.11
CA THR A 190 -6.00 -11.49 -10.13
C THR A 190 -4.66 -11.76 -10.84
N ASP A 191 -3.67 -10.91 -10.63
CA ASP A 191 -2.31 -11.11 -11.12
C ASP A 191 -1.31 -10.98 -9.96
N GLN A 192 -0.33 -10.08 -10.06
CA GLN A 192 0.67 -9.82 -9.01
C GLN A 192 0.12 -9.00 -7.84
N GLY A 193 0.63 -9.22 -6.63
CA GLY A 193 0.38 -8.32 -5.51
C GLY A 193 1.12 -6.99 -5.67
N ILE A 194 2.46 -7.04 -5.69
CA ILE A 194 3.35 -5.90 -5.99
C ILE A 194 4.23 -6.26 -7.19
N TYR A 195 4.18 -5.45 -8.25
CA TYR A 195 4.95 -5.67 -9.46
C TYR A 195 5.86 -4.48 -9.78
N LEU A 196 7.15 -4.75 -9.97
CA LEU A 196 8.13 -3.81 -10.51
C LEU A 196 8.57 -4.34 -11.87
N GLU A 197 8.49 -3.50 -12.90
CA GLU A 197 8.82 -3.88 -14.27
C GLU A 197 9.62 -2.80 -15.00
N THR A 198 10.64 -3.24 -15.73
CA THR A 198 11.45 -2.39 -16.64
C THR A 198 12.18 -1.27 -15.89
N GLY A 199 13.34 -1.59 -15.33
CA GLY A 199 14.28 -0.58 -14.84
C GLY A 199 13.90 0.07 -13.51
N CYS A 200 13.00 -0.51 -12.72
CA CYS A 200 12.57 0.08 -11.44
C CYS A 200 13.57 -0.27 -10.32
N ASP A 201 14.50 0.64 -10.05
CA ASP A 201 15.68 0.38 -9.24
C ASP A 201 15.60 1.03 -7.85
N SER A 202 16.34 0.46 -6.89
CA SER A 202 16.58 1.07 -5.58
C SER A 202 15.32 1.42 -4.79
N ASN A 203 14.24 0.65 -4.95
CA ASN A 203 13.00 0.80 -4.20
C ASN A 203 13.04 0.02 -2.88
N ASN A 204 12.31 0.49 -1.89
CA ASN A 204 12.14 -0.17 -0.60
C ASN A 204 10.73 -0.72 -0.46
N ILE A 205 10.59 -2.05 -0.44
CA ILE A 205 9.34 -2.78 -0.25
C ILE A 205 9.39 -3.39 1.15
N THR A 206 8.70 -2.79 2.11
CA THR A 206 8.84 -3.14 3.53
C THR A 206 7.52 -3.28 4.28
N ASP A 207 7.40 -4.29 5.15
CA ASP A 207 6.24 -4.50 6.03
C ASP A 207 4.89 -4.67 5.30
N ASN A 208 4.89 -5.04 4.02
CA ASN A 208 3.64 -5.21 3.27
C ASN A 208 3.02 -6.60 3.50
N ILE A 209 1.69 -6.67 3.38
CA ILE A 209 0.91 -7.91 3.40
C ILE A 209 0.40 -8.16 1.98
N ILE A 210 0.88 -9.24 1.35
CA ILE A 210 0.73 -9.52 -0.09
C ILE A 210 0.32 -10.99 -0.28
N ASN A 211 -0.88 -11.33 0.18
CA ASN A 211 -1.37 -12.70 0.23
C ASN A 211 -2.41 -12.99 -0.84
N ASP A 212 -2.57 -14.28 -1.16
CA ASP A 212 -3.71 -14.81 -1.91
C ASP A 212 -3.85 -14.18 -3.32
N ASN A 213 -2.75 -13.73 -3.93
CA ASN A 213 -2.75 -13.25 -5.30
C ASN A 213 -2.66 -14.42 -6.30
N ASN A 214 -3.28 -14.23 -7.46
CA ASN A 214 -3.44 -15.27 -8.49
C ASN A 214 -2.21 -15.47 -9.39
N LEU A 215 -1.13 -14.72 -9.18
CA LEU A 215 0.23 -15.07 -9.62
C LEU A 215 1.22 -14.89 -8.46
N HIS A 216 2.17 -13.95 -8.53
CA HIS A 216 3.20 -13.80 -7.51
C HIS A 216 2.79 -12.79 -6.43
N GLY A 217 3.37 -12.95 -5.24
CA GLY A 217 3.27 -11.92 -4.20
C GLY A 217 4.01 -10.67 -4.66
N ILE A 218 5.35 -10.73 -4.67
CA ILE A 218 6.22 -9.66 -5.18
C ILE A 218 6.93 -10.15 -6.43
N TYR A 219 6.82 -9.41 -7.53
CA TYR A 219 7.53 -9.70 -8.78
C TYR A 219 8.40 -8.51 -9.20
N LEU A 220 9.68 -8.77 -9.48
CA LEU A 220 10.61 -7.84 -10.11
C LEU A 220 11.01 -8.42 -11.47
N ASP A 221 10.77 -7.68 -12.54
CA ASP A 221 11.04 -8.12 -13.90
C ASP A 221 11.79 -7.08 -14.73
N TYR A 222 12.79 -7.57 -15.47
CA TYR A 222 13.49 -6.82 -16.49
C TYR A 222 14.29 -5.62 -15.94
N ASN A 223 15.44 -5.94 -15.33
CA ASN A 223 16.44 -5.02 -14.77
C ASN A 223 15.88 -4.15 -13.64
N CYS A 224 15.21 -4.76 -12.66
CA CYS A 224 14.79 -4.06 -11.44
C CYS A 224 15.82 -4.32 -10.33
N ASP A 225 16.91 -3.58 -10.35
CA ASP A 225 18.09 -3.86 -9.56
C ASP A 225 18.11 -3.10 -8.22
N PHE A 226 18.94 -3.58 -7.29
CA PHE A 226 19.23 -2.90 -6.02
C PHE A 226 18.00 -2.64 -5.12
N ASN A 227 16.93 -3.40 -5.28
CA ASN A 227 15.72 -3.24 -4.49
C ASN A 227 15.84 -3.92 -3.11
N ASN A 228 15.23 -3.33 -2.09
CA ASN A 228 15.15 -3.90 -0.74
C ASN A 228 13.76 -4.47 -0.50
N ILE A 229 13.68 -5.79 -0.30
CA ILE A 229 12.44 -6.52 0.00
C ILE A 229 12.56 -7.08 1.42
N ILE A 230 12.01 -6.36 2.39
CA ILE A 230 12.28 -6.59 3.82
C ILE A 230 10.99 -6.78 4.63
N ASN A 231 10.93 -7.80 5.48
CA ASN A 231 9.83 -8.02 6.43
C ASN A 231 8.42 -8.04 5.82
N ASN A 232 8.29 -8.48 4.57
CA ASN A 232 6.99 -8.64 3.92
C ASN A 232 6.39 -10.00 4.26
N THR A 233 5.06 -10.06 4.28
CA THR A 233 4.29 -11.30 4.37
C THR A 233 3.68 -11.59 3.01
N ALA A 234 4.19 -12.60 2.30
CA ALA A 234 3.75 -12.99 0.95
C ALA A 234 3.34 -14.47 0.93
N ASN A 235 2.15 -14.75 1.45
CA ASN A 235 1.65 -16.12 1.64
C ASN A 235 0.55 -16.49 0.64
N TYR A 236 0.41 -17.79 0.39
CA TYR A 236 -0.73 -18.37 -0.33
C TYR A 236 -0.98 -17.79 -1.74
N ASN A 237 0.04 -17.20 -2.37
CA ASN A 237 -0.04 -16.80 -3.77
C ASN A 237 0.06 -18.05 -4.67
N THR A 238 -0.65 -18.06 -5.79
CA THR A 238 -0.70 -19.24 -6.68
C THR A 238 0.59 -19.44 -7.50
N GLY A 239 1.40 -18.40 -7.61
CA GLY A 239 2.74 -18.41 -8.15
C GLY A 239 3.78 -18.54 -7.04
N HIS A 240 4.92 -17.89 -7.26
CA HIS A 240 5.94 -17.63 -6.24
C HIS A 240 5.52 -16.59 -5.20
N GLY A 241 6.03 -16.70 -3.97
CA GLY A 241 5.89 -15.63 -2.98
C GLY A 241 6.67 -14.37 -3.39
N ILE A 242 7.95 -14.54 -3.72
CA ILE A 242 8.82 -13.51 -4.30
C ILE A 242 9.50 -14.07 -5.55
N PHE A 243 9.40 -13.36 -6.67
CA PHE A 243 10.05 -13.70 -7.93
C PHE A 243 10.91 -12.53 -8.42
N LEU A 244 12.17 -12.80 -8.72
CA LEU A 244 13.06 -11.88 -9.44
C LEU A 244 13.42 -12.52 -10.78
N SER A 245 13.11 -11.83 -11.88
CA SER A 245 13.43 -12.18 -13.26
C SER A 245 14.35 -11.11 -13.84
N ASN A 246 15.59 -11.50 -14.17
CA ASN A 246 16.61 -10.62 -14.72
C ASN A 246 16.77 -9.33 -13.90
N SER A 247 16.84 -9.48 -12.58
CA SER A 247 16.86 -8.39 -11.62
C SER A 247 17.84 -8.76 -10.52
N ASP A 248 18.91 -7.97 -10.40
CA ASP A 248 20.11 -8.31 -9.65
C ASP A 248 20.30 -7.41 -8.43
N TYR A 249 21.26 -7.78 -7.58
CA TYR A 249 21.73 -7.00 -6.44
C TYR A 249 20.67 -6.58 -5.42
N SER A 250 19.49 -7.22 -5.44
CA SER A 250 18.40 -6.95 -4.51
C SER A 250 18.62 -7.67 -3.17
N ASN A 251 18.22 -7.02 -2.09
CA ASN A 251 18.29 -7.57 -0.73
C ASN A 251 16.93 -8.13 -0.32
N ILE A 252 16.87 -9.43 -0.04
CA ILE A 252 15.65 -10.13 0.39
C ILE A 252 15.87 -10.66 1.81
N THR A 253 15.33 -9.98 2.82
CA THR A 253 15.61 -10.27 4.24
C THR A 253 14.33 -10.26 5.09
N ASP A 254 14.24 -11.15 6.09
CA ASP A 254 13.16 -11.20 7.09
C ASP A 254 11.73 -11.38 6.55
N ASN A 255 11.57 -11.85 5.30
CA ASN A 255 10.24 -12.07 4.72
C ASN A 255 9.60 -13.37 5.23
N THR A 256 8.29 -13.32 5.48
CA THR A 256 7.46 -14.49 5.81
C THR A 256 6.74 -14.97 4.55
N ILE A 257 7.13 -16.15 4.05
CA ILE A 257 6.70 -16.64 2.72
C ILE A 257 6.26 -18.10 2.83
N ASN A 258 4.97 -18.33 3.03
CA ASN A 258 4.39 -19.65 3.32
C ASN A 258 3.23 -19.99 2.39
N GLY A 259 3.10 -21.28 2.06
CA GLY A 259 1.89 -21.80 1.39
C GLY A 259 1.67 -21.31 -0.05
N ASN A 260 2.66 -20.68 -0.68
CA ASN A 260 2.61 -20.36 -2.11
C ASN A 260 2.66 -21.67 -2.93
N ILE A 261 1.93 -21.74 -4.04
CA ILE A 261 1.77 -23.00 -4.81
C ILE A 261 3.06 -23.38 -5.54
N GLN A 262 3.82 -22.39 -6.02
CA GLN A 262 5.15 -22.63 -6.61
C GLN A 262 6.24 -22.49 -5.51
N SER A 263 7.39 -21.89 -5.83
CA SER A 263 8.46 -21.64 -4.85
C SER A 263 8.13 -20.50 -3.88
N GLY A 264 8.71 -20.51 -2.68
CA GLY A 264 8.69 -19.33 -1.81
C GLY A 264 9.42 -18.14 -2.46
N ILE A 265 10.70 -18.32 -2.75
CA ILE A 265 11.53 -17.35 -3.49
C ILE A 265 12.05 -18.02 -4.75
N TYR A 266 11.94 -17.36 -5.90
CA TYR A 266 12.52 -17.81 -7.17
C TYR A 266 13.36 -16.68 -7.79
N LEU A 267 14.57 -17.02 -8.22
CA LEU A 267 15.50 -16.10 -8.87
C LEU A 267 15.84 -16.69 -10.25
N LEU A 268 15.53 -15.94 -11.31
CA LEU A 268 15.81 -16.30 -12.70
C LEU A 268 16.68 -15.21 -13.32
N GLY A 269 17.80 -15.60 -13.92
CA GLY A 269 18.65 -14.72 -14.71
C GLY A 269 19.02 -15.35 -16.05
N PHE A 270 19.53 -14.54 -16.98
CA PHE A 270 20.23 -14.98 -18.18
C PHE A 270 21.71 -14.60 -18.11
N ASP A 271 22.56 -15.41 -18.73
CA ASP A 271 24.02 -15.23 -18.81
C ASP A 271 24.45 -13.99 -19.63
#